data_AF-A0A2A2TB85-F1
#
_entry.id   AF-A0A2A2TB85-F1
#
_cell.length_a   1.000
_cell.length_b   1.000
_cell.length_c   1.000
_cell.angle_alpha   90.00
_cell.angle_beta   90.00
_cell.angle_gamma   90.00
#
_symmetry.space_group_name_H-M   'P 1'
#
loop_
_entity.id
_entity.type
_entity.pdbx_description
1 polymer ?
#
loop_
_entity_poly.entity_id
_entity_poly.type
_entity_poly.pdbx_seq_one_letter_code
_entity_poly.pdbx_strand_id
1 'polypeptide(L)'
;MATILRDLSYRYQWLYDAIAHLSSLTVGGENQFRQLALQDLIICSDTKILDLCCGSGQATKFLVNNSQQVIGLDASPLSLQRAKHNVPQANYVQALAEKIPFSENEFDLVHT
;
A
#
# COMPACT_ATOMS: atom_id res chain seq x y z
N MET A 1 -4.32 23.22 -3.59
CA MET A 1 -5.26 22.85 -4.67
C MET A 1 -4.80 21.52 -5.26
N ALA A 2 -5.64 20.50 -5.21
CA ALA A 2 -5.42 19.30 -6.02
C ALA A 2 -5.56 19.71 -7.50
N THR A 3 -4.61 19.31 -8.34
CA THR A 3 -4.70 19.52 -9.79
C THR A 3 -5.73 18.55 -10.37
N ILE A 4 -6.31 18.88 -11.53
CA ILE A 4 -7.24 17.99 -12.26
C ILE A 4 -6.63 16.58 -12.46
N LEU A 5 -5.31 16.50 -12.61
CA LEU A 5 -4.58 15.24 -12.76
C LEU A 5 -4.69 14.32 -11.54
N ARG A 6 -4.82 14.87 -10.32
CA ARG A 6 -4.97 14.08 -9.09
C ARG A 6 -6.32 13.37 -9.04
N ASP A 7 -7.40 14.05 -9.39
CA ASP A 7 -8.72 13.44 -9.40
C ASP A 7 -8.84 12.38 -10.50
N LEU A 8 -8.23 12.65 -11.65
CA LEU A 8 -8.14 11.70 -12.74
C LEU A 8 -7.33 10.45 -12.37
N SER A 9 -6.20 10.60 -11.65
CA SER A 9 -5.38 9.44 -11.27
C SER A 9 -6.11 8.53 -10.27
N TYR A 10 -6.88 9.07 -9.33
CA TYR A 10 -7.69 8.24 -8.42
C TYR A 10 -8.83 7.52 -9.13
N ARG A 11 -9.43 8.16 -10.14
CA ARG A 11 -10.49 7.54 -10.96
C ARG A 11 -9.92 6.41 -11.83
N TYR A 12 -8.81 6.67 -12.49
CA TYR A 12 -8.19 5.79 -13.49
C TYR A 12 -6.90 5.17 -12.96
N GLN A 13 -6.99 3.93 -12.46
CA GLN A 13 -5.85 3.24 -11.84
C GLN A 13 -4.62 3.18 -12.76
N TRP A 14 -4.81 2.91 -14.06
CA TRP A 14 -3.71 2.86 -15.02
C TRP A 14 -2.93 4.18 -15.11
N LEU A 15 -3.61 5.32 -14.91
CA LEU A 15 -2.97 6.64 -14.95
C LEU A 15 -2.14 6.85 -13.68
N TYR A 16 -2.68 6.46 -12.53
CA TYR A 16 -1.92 6.44 -11.27
C TYR A 16 -0.67 5.57 -11.38
N ASP A 17 -0.83 4.34 -11.87
CA ASP A 17 0.27 3.39 -12.01
C ASP A 17 1.32 3.89 -13.01
N ALA A 18 0.90 4.51 -14.13
CA ALA A 18 1.82 5.10 -15.10
C ALA A 18 2.63 6.27 -14.49
N ILE A 19 1.98 7.16 -13.74
CA ILE A 19 2.66 8.27 -13.06
C ILE A 19 3.64 7.72 -12.01
N ALA A 20 3.22 6.75 -11.20
CA ALA A 20 4.05 6.12 -10.18
C ALA A 20 5.29 5.46 -10.83
N HIS A 21 5.08 4.70 -11.90
CA HIS A 21 6.16 4.04 -12.63
C HIS A 21 7.17 5.05 -13.18
N LEU A 22 6.71 6.08 -13.91
CA LEU A 22 7.59 7.12 -14.47
C LEU A 22 8.37 7.86 -13.37
N SER A 23 7.72 8.16 -12.26
CA SER A 23 8.34 8.86 -11.12
C SER A 23 9.44 8.03 -10.45
N SER A 24 9.34 6.70 -10.51
CA SER A 24 10.30 5.77 -9.89
C SER A 24 11.51 5.42 -10.78
N LEU A 25 11.53 5.83 -12.05
CA LEU A 25 12.59 5.43 -12.98
C LEU A 25 13.99 5.89 -12.55
N THR A 26 14.09 7.05 -11.87
CA THR A 26 15.36 7.61 -11.39
C THR A 26 16.01 6.76 -10.28
N VAL A 27 15.24 5.89 -9.64
CA VAL A 27 15.66 5.01 -8.54
C VAL A 27 15.54 3.52 -8.94
N GLY A 28 15.63 3.21 -10.23
CA GLY A 28 15.62 1.84 -10.74
C GLY A 28 14.23 1.22 -10.94
N GLY A 29 13.18 2.05 -10.94
CA GLY A 29 11.80 1.64 -11.19
C GLY A 29 11.04 1.23 -9.92
N GLU A 30 9.76 0.89 -10.10
CA GLU A 30 8.84 0.75 -8.97
C GLU A 30 9.24 -0.39 -8.03
N ASN A 31 9.72 -1.51 -8.57
CA ASN A 31 10.17 -2.64 -7.75
C ASN A 31 11.29 -2.26 -6.79
N GLN A 32 12.32 -1.55 -7.27
CA GLN A 32 13.41 -1.11 -6.43
C GLN A 32 12.92 -0.05 -5.45
N PHE A 33 12.17 0.95 -5.93
CA PHE A 33 11.62 2.01 -5.11
C PHE A 33 10.82 1.49 -3.90
N ARG A 34 9.93 0.50 -4.11
CA ARG A 34 9.09 -0.08 -3.05
C ARG A 34 9.87 -0.91 -2.03
N GLN A 35 11.08 -1.36 -2.38
CA GLN A 35 11.94 -2.11 -1.45
C GLN A 35 12.87 -1.21 -0.64
N LEU A 36 13.17 0.01 -1.10
CA LEU A 36 14.08 0.92 -0.41
C LEU A 36 13.64 1.22 1.03
N ALA A 37 12.33 1.42 1.26
CA ALA A 37 11.80 1.67 2.60
C ALA A 37 11.86 0.45 3.53
N LEU A 38 12.01 -0.75 2.96
CA LEU A 38 12.10 -2.01 3.70
C LEU A 38 13.55 -2.48 3.84
N GLN A 39 14.50 -1.77 3.22
CA GLN A 39 15.91 -2.13 3.25
C GLN A 39 16.43 -2.09 4.69
N ASP A 40 17.19 -3.12 5.05
CA ASP A 40 17.79 -3.32 6.38
C ASP A 40 16.79 -3.49 7.54
N LEU A 41 15.48 -3.57 7.27
CA LEU A 41 14.49 -3.98 8.26
C LEU A 41 14.49 -5.49 8.44
N ILE A 42 14.46 -5.94 9.69
CA ILE A 42 14.26 -7.35 10.03
C ILE A 42 12.75 -7.59 10.08
N ILE A 43 12.20 -8.16 9.01
CA ILE A 43 10.81 -8.57 8.92
C ILE A 43 10.74 -10.09 8.99
N CYS A 44 10.06 -10.60 10.01
CA CYS A 44 9.79 -12.02 10.18
C CYS A 44 8.46 -12.37 9.50
N SER A 45 8.25 -13.67 9.23
CA SER A 45 7.02 -14.13 8.57
C SER A 45 5.75 -13.86 9.38
N ASP A 46 5.87 -13.63 10.68
CA ASP A 46 4.81 -13.33 11.63
C ASP A 46 4.71 -11.86 12.04
N THR A 47 5.59 -10.98 11.53
CA THR A 47 5.56 -9.54 11.79
C THR A 47 4.22 -8.94 11.34
N LYS A 48 3.50 -8.26 12.23
CA LYS A 48 2.23 -7.59 11.92
C LYS A 48 2.47 -6.28 11.21
N ILE A 49 2.04 -6.20 9.96
CA ILE A 49 2.24 -5.05 9.10
C ILE A 49 0.90 -4.39 8.76
N LEU A 50 0.83 -3.08 8.96
CA LEU A 50 -0.24 -2.23 8.45
C LEU A 50 0.26 -1.46 7.21
N ASP A 51 -0.36 -1.68 6.06
CA ASP A 51 -0.20 -0.85 4.87
C ASP A 51 -1.29 0.23 4.89
N LEU A 52 -0.92 1.45 5.30
CA LEU A 52 -1.82 2.57 5.53
C LEU A 52 -2.00 3.37 4.23
N CYS A 53 -3.24 3.62 3.84
CA CYS A 53 -3.60 4.16 2.52
C CYS A 53 -3.14 3.24 1.37
N CYS A 54 -3.40 1.93 1.51
CA CYS A 54 -2.84 0.88 0.65
C CYS A 54 -3.23 0.97 -0.83
N GLY A 55 -4.21 1.82 -1.21
CA GLY A 55 -4.65 1.99 -2.58
C GLY A 55 -5.10 0.66 -3.20
N SER A 56 -4.61 0.37 -4.40
CA SER A 56 -4.89 -0.90 -5.10
C SER A 56 -3.85 -1.99 -4.79
N GLY A 57 -3.09 -1.85 -3.70
CA GLY A 57 -2.15 -2.84 -3.20
C GLY A 57 -0.74 -2.76 -3.79
N GLN A 58 -0.32 -1.60 -4.30
CA GLN A 58 1.01 -1.43 -4.91
C GLN A 58 2.14 -1.78 -3.94
N ALA A 59 2.12 -1.22 -2.73
CA ALA A 59 3.08 -1.54 -1.68
C ALA A 59 2.77 -2.88 -1.01
N THR A 60 1.48 -3.16 -0.73
CA THR A 60 1.01 -4.43 -0.15
C THR A 60 1.61 -5.65 -0.84
N LYS A 61 1.71 -5.63 -2.18
CA LYS A 61 2.29 -6.71 -2.99
C LYS A 61 3.72 -7.08 -2.58
N PHE A 62 4.52 -6.12 -2.11
CA PHE A 62 5.87 -6.38 -1.64
C PHE A 62 5.89 -6.78 -0.16
N LEU A 63 5.01 -6.19 0.65
CA LEU A 63 4.88 -6.50 2.07
C LEU A 63 4.49 -7.97 2.30
N VAL A 64 3.55 -8.50 1.52
CA VAL A 64 3.11 -9.91 1.63
C VAL A 64 4.19 -10.93 1.26
N ASN A 65 5.25 -10.52 0.58
CA ASN A 65 6.39 -11.41 0.31
C ASN A 65 7.30 -11.56 1.55
N ASN A 66 7.20 -10.64 2.52
CA ASN A 66 8.04 -10.62 3.71
C ASN A 66 7.29 -11.14 4.96
N SER A 67 5.97 -10.93 5.03
CA SER A 67 5.13 -11.38 6.15
C SER A 67 3.78 -11.95 5.69
N GLN A 68 3.26 -12.89 6.47
CA GLN A 68 1.91 -13.44 6.31
C GLN A 68 0.84 -12.60 7.02
N GLN A 69 1.23 -11.64 7.87
CA GLN A 69 0.32 -10.82 8.68
C GLN A 69 0.25 -9.38 8.16
N VAL A 70 -0.21 -9.22 6.92
CA VAL A 70 -0.36 -7.90 6.28
C VAL A 70 -1.83 -7.48 6.22
N ILE A 71 -2.12 -6.28 6.73
CA ILE A 71 -3.43 -5.64 6.64
C ILE A 71 -3.30 -4.35 5.84
N GLY A 72 -4.05 -4.22 4.75
CA GLY A 72 -4.21 -2.96 4.02
C GLY A 72 -5.40 -2.15 4.53
N LEU A 73 -5.19 -0.86 4.80
CA LEU A 73 -6.22 0.08 5.19
C LEU A 73 -6.35 1.18 4.13
N ASP A 74 -7.56 1.40 3.61
CA ASP A 74 -7.84 2.51 2.71
C ASP A 74 -9.29 3.01 2.90
N ALA A 75 -9.51 4.31 2.68
CA ALA A 75 -10.84 4.90 2.79
C ALA A 75 -11.74 4.55 1.60
N SER A 76 -11.14 4.28 0.44
CA SER A 76 -11.82 4.05 -0.84
C SER A 76 -12.23 2.57 -0.98
N PRO A 77 -13.53 2.26 -1.00
CA PRO A 77 -14.00 0.89 -1.20
C PRO A 77 -13.60 0.34 -2.58
N LEU A 78 -13.51 1.22 -3.59
CA LEU A 78 -13.07 0.84 -4.94
C LEU A 78 -11.58 0.44 -4.95
N SER A 79 -10.74 1.15 -4.22
CA SER A 79 -9.31 0.83 -4.08
C SER A 79 -9.15 -0.52 -3.40
N LEU A 80 -9.88 -0.75 -2.29
CA LEU A 80 -9.86 -2.03 -1.58
C LEU A 80 -10.38 -3.20 -2.43
N GLN A 81 -11.38 -2.99 -3.29
CA GLN A 81 -11.84 -4.02 -4.22
C GLN A 81 -10.72 -4.44 -5.18
N ARG A 82 -9.98 -3.46 -5.74
CA ARG A 82 -8.82 -3.72 -6.60
C ARG A 82 -7.69 -4.38 -5.82
N ALA A 83 -7.40 -3.91 -4.61
CA ALA A 83 -6.36 -4.47 -3.76
C ALA A 83 -6.62 -5.95 -3.44
N LYS A 84 -7.85 -6.30 -3.05
CA LYS A 84 -8.29 -7.69 -2.84
C LYS A 84 -8.11 -8.56 -4.08
N HIS A 85 -8.31 -8.01 -5.27
CA HIS A 85 -8.09 -8.72 -6.52
C HIS A 85 -6.59 -8.89 -6.83
N ASN A 86 -5.81 -7.85 -6.63
CA ASN A 86 -4.38 -7.79 -6.98
C ASN A 86 -3.49 -8.56 -6.01
N VAL A 87 -3.82 -8.53 -4.71
CA VAL A 87 -3.04 -9.10 -3.62
C VAL A 87 -3.98 -9.82 -2.63
N PRO A 88 -4.59 -10.95 -3.03
CA PRO A 88 -5.54 -11.68 -2.19
C PRO A 88 -4.92 -12.29 -0.92
N GLN A 89 -3.59 -12.28 -0.79
CA GLN A 89 -2.86 -12.77 0.37
C GLN A 89 -3.00 -11.85 1.60
N ALA A 90 -3.30 -10.56 1.38
CA ALA A 90 -3.48 -9.59 2.47
C ALA A 90 -4.94 -9.49 2.91
N ASN A 91 -5.14 -9.07 4.16
CA ASN A 91 -6.45 -8.67 4.66
C ASN A 91 -6.68 -7.17 4.43
N TYR A 92 -7.94 -6.75 4.36
CA TYR A 92 -8.27 -5.37 4.00
C TYR A 92 -9.40 -4.80 4.86
N VAL A 93 -9.18 -3.58 5.36
CA VAL A 93 -10.13 -2.85 6.20
C VAL A 93 -10.41 -1.47 5.60
N GLN A 94 -11.69 -1.11 5.52
CA GLN A 94 -12.09 0.22 5.11
C GLN A 94 -12.14 1.16 6.31
N ALA A 95 -11.28 2.17 6.32
CA ALA A 95 -11.27 3.21 7.34
C ALA A 95 -10.52 4.46 6.84
N LEU A 96 -10.69 5.56 7.55
CA LEU A 96 -9.86 6.75 7.39
C LEU A 96 -8.55 6.55 8.15
N ALA A 97 -7.43 7.03 7.58
CA ALA A 97 -6.13 6.95 8.25
C ALA A 97 -6.11 7.75 9.57
N GLU A 98 -6.95 8.77 9.69
CA GLU A 98 -7.15 9.58 10.89
C GLU A 98 -8.02 8.89 11.95
N LYS A 99 -8.72 7.81 11.58
CA LYS A 99 -9.63 7.06 12.46
C LYS A 99 -9.47 5.56 12.25
N ILE A 100 -8.34 5.05 12.68
CA ILE A 100 -7.93 3.66 12.54
C ILE A 100 -8.74 2.78 13.53
N PRO A 101 -9.35 1.67 13.07
CA PRO A 101 -10.18 0.79 13.89
C PRO A 101 -9.37 -0.35 14.54
N PHE A 102 -8.14 -0.07 14.96
CA PHE A 102 -7.23 -1.04 15.57
C PHE A 102 -6.84 -0.59 16.97
N SER A 103 -6.37 -1.52 17.79
CA SER A 103 -5.89 -1.20 19.13
C SER A 103 -4.51 -0.56 19.07
N GLU A 104 -4.14 0.19 20.11
CA GLU A 104 -2.77 0.69 20.26
C GLU A 104 -1.78 -0.48 20.31
N ASN A 105 -0.59 -0.29 19.72
CA ASN A 105 0.49 -1.29 19.68
C ASN A 105 0.10 -2.65 19.06
N GLU A 106 -0.87 -2.66 18.15
CA GLU A 106 -1.30 -3.89 17.45
C GLU A 106 -0.33 -4.33 16.33
N PHE A 107 0.39 -3.39 15.72
CA PHE A 107 1.30 -3.63 14.59
C PHE A 107 2.76 -3.40 14.96
N ASP A 108 3.63 -4.26 14.43
CA ASP A 108 5.07 -4.14 14.57
C ASP A 108 5.66 -3.16 13.55
N LEU A 109 5.01 -3.02 12.39
CA LEU A 109 5.40 -2.12 11.31
C LEU A 109 4.19 -1.44 10.68
N VAL A 110 4.31 -0.14 10.40
CA VAL A 110 3.35 0.63 9.62
C VAL A 110 4.06 1.22 8.40
N HIS A 111 3.51 0.96 7.21
CA HIS A 111 4.05 1.40 5.91
C HIS A 111 3.03 2.29 5.19
N THR A 112 3.48 3.29 4.41
CA THR A 112 2.66 4.19 3.56
C THR A 112 3.29 4.38 2.19
#